data_AF-A0A382TYH8-F1
#
_entry.id   AF-A0A382TYH8-F1
#
_cell.length_a   1.000
_cell.length_b   1.000
_cell.length_c   1.000
_cell.angle_alpha   90.00
_cell.angle_beta   90.00
_cell.angle_gamma   90.00
#
_symmetry.space_group_name_H-M   'P 1'
#
loop_
_entity.id
_entity.type
_entity.pdbx_description
1 polymer ?
#
loop_
_entity_poly.entity_id
_entity_poly.type
_entity_poly.pdbx_seq_one_letter_code
_entity_poly.pdbx_strand_id
1 'polypeptide(L)'
;NIGTTPIIGAISMFAAVFYCSLNVAGISLITGYLKSHYSQRWFWLLPFVWTAVEYIRNMDVLTGGPWTALANTQLDFLTLVQNAEITGIYGITFWIILLNVSIYNWMDRPYPGHSFAVVSIFLLPWITGIILTPTPQADIGKKMDITLIQPNIHLSQKWKPGAVHENIESLITLSKPAIDNGVDIVIWPESATSFYLLQGNQYYLKWIQSELDDSKLLSGIPYYTGEKEKRKFFNSVVLISTDSVSKIYNKLTLVPMAEHIPLSGTFPSLKELNLGQANFTHGDEFRMFNIQNTTFAA
;
A
#
# COMPACT_ATOMS: atom_id res chain seq x y z
N ASN A 1 3.06 1.54 -23.56
CA ASN A 1 3.71 2.28 -22.47
C ASN A 1 5.04 1.60 -22.18
N ILE A 2 6.18 2.13 -22.67
CA ILE A 2 7.51 1.47 -22.63
C ILE A 2 8.24 1.74 -21.29
N GLY A 3 7.54 2.33 -20.30
CA GLY A 3 8.19 2.93 -19.15
C GLY A 3 8.76 4.31 -19.48
N THR A 4 9.19 5.02 -18.45
CA THR A 4 9.75 6.37 -18.56
C THR A 4 11.15 6.33 -19.18
N THR A 5 11.61 7.44 -19.78
CA THR A 5 12.98 7.51 -20.29
C THR A 5 13.97 7.50 -19.12
N PRO A 6 15.21 6.98 -19.29
CA PRO A 6 16.20 6.96 -18.21
C PRO A 6 16.46 8.33 -17.59
N ILE A 7 16.39 9.41 -18.39
CA ILE A 7 16.58 10.79 -17.92
C ILE A 7 15.42 11.22 -17.01
N ILE A 8 14.17 11.00 -17.43
CA ILE A 8 13.00 11.35 -16.62
C ILE A 8 12.95 10.47 -15.35
N GLY A 9 13.31 9.19 -15.48
CA GLY A 9 13.49 8.28 -14.35
C GLY A 9 14.54 8.78 -13.34
N ALA A 10 15.71 9.22 -13.83
CA ALA A 10 16.75 9.77 -12.96
C ALA A 10 16.30 11.06 -12.27
N ILE A 11 15.70 12.00 -13.00
CA ILE A 11 15.21 13.27 -12.45
C ILE A 11 14.15 13.03 -11.37
N SER A 12 13.18 12.16 -11.65
CA SER A 12 12.12 11.81 -10.68
C SER A 12 12.70 11.12 -9.43
N MET A 13 13.70 10.24 -9.59
CA MET A 13 14.41 9.63 -8.46
C MET A 13 15.15 10.67 -7.61
N PHE A 14 15.92 11.57 -8.22
CA PHE A 14 16.62 12.63 -7.49
C PHE A 14 15.63 13.57 -6.77
N ALA A 15 14.53 13.92 -7.42
CA ALA A 15 13.48 14.73 -6.80
C ALA A 15 12.86 14.02 -5.60
N ALA A 16 12.56 12.72 -5.70
CA ALA A 16 12.03 11.91 -4.60
C ALA A 16 13.02 11.82 -3.43
N VAL A 17 14.31 11.59 -3.69
CA VAL A 17 15.36 11.54 -2.65
C VAL A 17 15.54 12.91 -1.99
N PHE A 18 15.59 13.97 -2.79
CA PHE A 18 15.70 15.34 -2.28
C PHE A 18 14.52 15.68 -1.36
N TYR A 19 13.30 15.39 -1.82
CA TYR A 19 12.09 15.57 -1.02
C TYR A 19 12.14 14.75 0.27
N CYS A 20 12.52 13.47 0.21
CA CYS A 20 12.65 12.63 1.40
C CYS A 20 13.69 13.19 2.39
N SER A 21 14.76 13.81 1.89
CA SER A 21 15.81 14.42 2.69
C SER A 21 15.36 15.69 3.42
N LEU A 22 14.32 16.38 2.93
CA LEU A 22 13.72 17.54 3.62
C LEU A 22 13.20 17.17 5.02
N ASN A 23 12.84 15.92 5.25
CA ASN A 23 12.42 15.45 6.57
C ASN A 23 13.56 15.50 7.59
N VAL A 24 14.75 15.05 7.19
CA VAL A 24 15.95 15.11 8.02
C VAL A 24 16.33 16.57 8.30
N ALA A 25 16.19 17.44 7.30
CA ALA A 25 16.39 18.88 7.47
C ALA A 25 15.38 19.46 8.47
N GLY A 26 14.09 19.15 8.34
CA GLY A 26 13.03 19.57 9.26
C GLY A 26 13.27 19.11 10.69
N ILE A 27 13.58 17.83 10.89
CA ILE A 27 13.94 17.26 12.20
C ILE A 27 15.14 18.00 12.79
N SER A 28 16.18 18.23 11.99
CA SER A 28 17.41 18.90 12.43
C SER A 28 17.16 20.37 12.82
N LEU A 29 16.37 21.10 12.05
CA LEU A 29 16.01 22.49 12.34
C LEU A 29 15.18 22.62 13.62
N ILE A 30 14.14 21.80 13.76
CA ILE A 30 13.28 21.79 14.95
C ILE A 30 14.11 21.41 16.19
N THR A 31 14.92 20.37 16.06
CA THR A 31 15.80 19.91 17.15
C THR A 31 16.85 20.96 17.52
N GLY A 32 17.42 21.66 16.54
CA GLY A 32 18.36 22.76 16.75
C GLY A 32 17.73 23.95 17.49
N TYR A 33 16.50 24.30 17.13
CA TYR A 33 15.72 25.31 17.85
C TYR A 33 15.38 24.89 19.28
N LEU A 34 14.99 23.63 19.51
CA LEU A 34 14.74 23.12 20.85
C LEU A 34 16.01 23.08 21.70
N LYS A 35 17.16 22.76 21.09
CA LYS A 35 18.46 22.79 21.77
C LYS A 35 18.86 24.17 22.24
N SER A 36 18.54 25.24 21.49
CA SER A 36 18.87 26.61 21.90
C SER A 36 18.02 27.10 23.09
N HIS A 37 16.80 26.59 23.26
CA HIS A 37 15.90 26.96 24.37
C HIS A 37 15.97 25.99 25.56
N TYR A 38 16.23 24.70 25.33
CA TYR A 38 16.23 23.62 26.32
C TYR A 38 17.54 22.83 26.30
N SER A 39 18.66 23.50 26.53
CA SER A 39 20.02 22.98 26.33
C SER A 39 20.33 21.64 27.03
N GLN A 40 19.72 21.37 28.19
CA GLN A 40 19.99 20.17 28.98
C GLN A 40 19.01 19.01 28.75
N ARG A 41 17.87 19.23 28.04
CA ARG A 41 16.80 18.23 27.91
C ARG A 41 16.24 18.05 26.50
N TRP A 42 16.77 18.79 25.52
CA TRP A 42 16.29 18.77 24.14
C TRP A 42 16.24 17.35 23.52
N PHE A 43 17.18 16.48 23.88
CA PHE A 43 17.27 15.12 23.32
C PHE A 43 16.07 14.24 23.71
N TRP A 44 15.44 14.48 24.86
CA TRP A 44 14.20 13.81 25.25
C TRP A 44 12.98 14.21 24.41
N LEU A 45 13.06 15.35 23.70
CA LEU A 45 12.03 15.79 22.77
C LEU A 45 12.20 15.19 21.38
N LEU A 46 13.36 14.60 21.07
CA LEU A 46 13.66 14.03 19.76
C LEU A 46 12.68 12.93 19.32
N PRO A 47 12.24 11.99 20.17
CA PRO A 47 11.23 10.99 19.79
C PRO A 47 9.92 11.64 19.31
N PHE A 48 9.49 12.72 19.96
CA PHE A 48 8.28 13.47 19.58
C PHE A 48 8.46 14.21 18.27
N VAL A 49 9.59 14.91 18.09
CA VAL A 49 9.90 15.65 16.87
C VAL A 49 9.97 14.69 15.68
N TRP A 50 10.71 13.60 15.82
CA TRP A 50 10.87 12.61 14.74
C TRP A 50 9.52 12.04 14.33
N THR A 51 8.75 11.57 15.31
CA THR A 51 7.45 10.94 15.07
C THR A 51 6.45 11.92 14.45
N ALA A 52 6.43 13.18 14.89
CA ALA A 52 5.55 14.21 14.32
C ALA A 52 5.92 14.54 12.87
N VAL A 53 7.21 14.73 12.57
CA VAL A 53 7.67 15.00 11.20
C VAL A 53 7.40 13.79 10.29
N GLU A 54 7.68 12.58 10.76
CA GLU A 54 7.37 11.35 10.01
C GLU A 54 5.87 11.18 9.76
N TYR A 55 5.03 11.47 10.76
CA TYR A 55 3.57 11.46 10.63
C TYR A 55 3.09 12.45 9.56
N ILE A 56 3.52 13.71 9.64
CA ILE A 56 3.12 14.76 8.70
C ILE A 56 3.58 14.42 7.28
N ARG A 57 4.81 13.91 7.13
CA ARG A 57 5.36 13.48 5.84
C ARG A 57 4.51 12.40 5.19
N ASN A 58 4.04 11.44 5.98
CA ASN A 58 3.30 10.29 5.49
C ASN A 58 1.81 10.61 5.24
N MET A 59 1.34 11.82 5.57
CA MET A 59 0.01 12.26 5.17
C MET A 59 -0.05 12.34 3.63
N ASP A 60 -1.11 11.78 3.05
CA ASP A 60 -1.33 11.45 1.62
C ASP A 60 -1.06 12.55 0.58
N VAL A 61 -0.81 13.80 0.99
CA VAL A 61 -0.84 14.97 0.12
C VAL A 61 0.35 15.01 -0.86
N LEU A 62 1.50 14.41 -0.54
CA LEU A 62 2.72 14.57 -1.35
C LEU A 62 3.56 13.30 -1.57
N THR A 63 3.49 12.31 -0.68
CA THR A 63 4.48 11.22 -0.63
C THR A 63 3.94 9.84 -1.00
N GLY A 64 2.63 9.65 -1.01
CA GLY A 64 2.02 8.35 -1.30
C GLY A 64 2.27 7.28 -0.23
N GLY A 65 2.54 7.67 1.03
CA GLY A 65 2.53 6.76 2.19
C GLY A 65 3.85 6.66 2.98
N PRO A 66 3.94 5.70 3.93
CA PRO A 66 5.03 5.59 4.91
C PRO A 66 6.30 4.94 4.34
N TRP A 67 6.78 5.45 3.21
CA TRP A 67 8.05 5.01 2.63
C TRP A 67 9.20 5.33 3.60
N THR A 68 10.13 4.38 3.77
CA THR A 68 11.29 4.49 4.69
C THR A 68 10.96 4.93 6.13
N ALA A 69 9.75 4.63 6.63
CA ALA A 69 9.43 4.82 8.04
C ALA A 69 10.32 3.92 8.93
N LEU A 70 10.79 4.45 10.07
CA LEU A 70 11.66 3.68 10.96
C LEU A 70 11.01 2.42 11.48
N ALA A 71 9.70 2.44 11.73
CA ALA A 71 8.92 1.27 12.12
C ALA A 71 9.08 0.07 11.17
N ASN A 72 9.31 0.32 9.87
CA ASN A 72 9.48 -0.75 8.88
C ASN A 72 10.73 -1.61 9.15
N THR A 73 11.72 -1.07 9.88
CA THR A 73 12.92 -1.84 10.30
C THR A 73 12.61 -2.94 11.31
N GLN A 74 11.40 -2.95 11.89
CA GLN A 74 11.01 -3.87 12.94
C GLN A 74 10.05 -4.97 12.47
N LEU A 75 9.69 -5.01 11.18
CA LEU A 75 8.67 -5.93 10.64
C LEU A 75 8.94 -7.41 10.90
N ASP A 76 10.20 -7.81 10.96
CA ASP A 76 10.60 -9.20 11.23
C ASP A 76 10.40 -9.62 12.70
N PHE A 77 10.13 -8.67 13.60
CA PHE A 77 9.87 -8.92 15.02
C PHE A 77 8.37 -8.93 15.32
N LEU A 78 7.70 -10.02 14.91
CA LEU A 78 6.23 -10.15 14.97
C LEU A 78 5.63 -9.78 16.33
N THR A 79 6.21 -10.25 17.44
CA THR A 79 5.74 -9.93 18.79
C THR A 79 5.78 -8.43 19.07
N LEU A 80 6.91 -7.79 18.80
CA LEU A 80 7.08 -6.34 19.01
C LEU A 80 6.10 -5.53 18.15
N VAL A 81 5.92 -5.92 16.88
CA VAL A 81 5.10 -5.20 15.91
C VAL A 81 3.61 -5.23 16.27
N GLN A 82 3.13 -6.16 17.11
CA GLN A 82 1.73 -6.16 17.57
C GLN A 82 1.32 -4.84 18.24
N ASN A 83 2.26 -4.09 18.82
CA ASN A 83 1.99 -2.76 19.38
C ASN A 83 1.45 -1.75 18.34
N ALA A 84 1.67 -1.99 17.04
CA ALA A 84 1.08 -1.19 15.97
C ALA A 84 -0.45 -1.21 15.98
N GLU A 85 -1.10 -2.21 16.60
CA GLU A 85 -2.55 -2.24 16.79
C GLU A 85 -3.04 -1.03 17.60
N ILE A 86 -2.29 -0.60 18.62
CA ILE A 86 -2.68 0.50 19.52
C ILE A 86 -2.21 1.85 18.98
N THR A 87 -0.95 1.92 18.54
CA THR A 87 -0.28 3.20 18.25
C THR A 87 -0.10 3.47 16.77
N GLY A 88 -0.46 2.51 15.90
CA GLY A 88 0.04 2.46 14.54
C GLY A 88 1.56 2.31 14.48
N ILE A 89 2.11 2.44 13.27
CA ILE A 89 3.56 2.39 13.03
C ILE A 89 4.33 3.48 13.81
N TYR A 90 3.67 4.60 14.12
CA TYR A 90 4.31 5.77 14.74
C TYR A 90 4.74 5.54 16.18
N GLY A 91 4.05 4.69 16.93
CA GLY A 91 4.52 4.31 18.28
C GLY A 91 5.78 3.46 18.25
N ILE A 92 5.96 2.63 17.20
CA ILE A 92 7.20 1.88 16.99
C ILE A 92 8.34 2.84 16.62
N THR A 93 8.10 3.79 15.71
CA THR A 93 9.07 4.86 15.40
C THR A 93 9.47 5.63 16.65
N PHE A 94 8.49 6.06 17.46
CA PHE A 94 8.75 6.75 18.72
C PHE A 94 9.62 5.93 19.67
N TRP A 95 9.30 4.65 19.84
CA TRP A 95 10.05 3.72 20.67
C TRP A 95 11.51 3.57 20.22
N ILE A 96 11.76 3.39 18.90
CA ILE A 96 13.11 3.27 18.35
C ILE A 96 13.95 4.49 18.72
N ILE A 97 13.41 5.70 18.51
CA ILE A 97 14.14 6.94 18.81
C ILE A 97 14.34 7.09 20.31
N LEU A 98 13.32 6.81 21.13
CA LEU A 98 13.42 6.87 22.59
C LEU A 98 14.50 5.93 23.13
N LEU A 99 14.58 4.70 22.60
CA LEU A 99 15.60 3.74 22.95
C LEU A 99 17.00 4.26 22.61
N ASN A 100 17.20 4.78 21.40
CA ASN A 100 18.49 5.34 20.97
C ASN A 100 18.91 6.54 21.82
N VAL A 101 17.97 7.44 22.13
CA VAL A 101 18.21 8.58 23.03
C VAL A 101 18.60 8.11 24.44
N SER A 102 17.94 7.07 24.93
CA SER A 102 18.21 6.51 26.26
C SER A 102 19.59 5.83 26.33
N ILE A 103 19.97 5.10 25.27
CA ILE A 103 21.30 4.50 25.12
C ILE A 103 22.37 5.60 25.08
N TYR A 104 22.17 6.65 24.27
CA TYR A 104 23.10 7.78 24.21
C TYR A 104 23.28 8.44 25.58
N ASN A 105 22.20 8.72 26.30
CA ASN A 105 22.26 9.31 27.63
C ASN A 105 22.97 8.39 28.65
N TRP A 106 22.78 7.07 28.56
CA TRP A 106 23.50 6.11 29.38
C TRP A 106 25.00 6.08 29.07
N MET A 107 25.40 6.21 27.80
CA MET A 107 26.82 6.26 27.39
C MET A 107 27.51 7.57 27.82
N ASP A 108 26.84 8.72 27.70
CA ASP A 108 27.38 10.03 28.11
C ASP A 108 27.47 10.16 29.64
N ARG A 109 26.47 9.63 30.37
CA ARG A 109 26.36 9.74 31.83
C ARG A 109 25.97 8.39 32.45
N PRO A 110 26.92 7.45 32.57
CA PRO A 110 26.65 6.12 33.08
C PRO A 110 26.25 6.20 34.56
N TYR A 111 24.96 6.07 34.82
CA TYR A 111 24.39 5.95 36.16
C TYR A 111 23.48 4.71 36.19
N PRO A 112 23.50 3.88 37.25
CA PRO A 112 22.74 2.63 37.29
C PRO A 112 21.24 2.78 36.99
N GLY A 113 20.63 3.90 37.39
CA GLY A 113 19.23 4.20 37.09
C GLY A 113 18.92 4.37 35.59
N HIS A 114 19.90 4.84 34.80
CA HIS A 114 19.75 4.94 33.34
C HIS A 114 19.80 3.55 32.66
N SER A 115 20.58 2.60 33.22
CA SER A 115 20.63 1.23 32.70
C SER A 115 19.29 0.52 32.85
N PHE A 116 18.63 0.66 34.01
CA PHE A 116 17.29 0.11 34.22
C PHE A 116 16.29 0.70 33.22
N ALA A 117 16.28 2.02 33.02
CA ALA A 117 15.40 2.67 32.07
C ALA A 117 15.60 2.16 30.63
N VAL A 118 16.84 2.02 30.17
CA VAL A 118 17.16 1.48 28.83
C VAL A 118 16.63 0.06 28.68
N VAL A 119 16.88 -0.82 29.66
CA VAL A 119 16.40 -2.20 29.63
C VAL A 119 14.87 -2.26 29.65
N SER A 120 14.21 -1.46 30.49
CA SER A 120 12.75 -1.40 30.53
C SER A 120 12.16 -0.91 29.21
N ILE A 121 12.71 0.16 28.62
CA ILE A 121 12.26 0.68 27.32
C ILE A 121 12.46 -0.38 26.23
N PHE A 122 13.60 -1.07 26.22
CA PHE A 122 13.87 -2.14 25.26
C PHE A 122 12.88 -3.30 25.37
N LEU A 123 12.61 -3.78 26.58
CA LEU A 123 11.75 -4.96 26.81
C LEU A 123 10.26 -4.66 26.70
N LEU A 124 9.84 -3.41 26.90
CA LEU A 124 8.42 -3.05 26.99
C LEU A 124 7.61 -3.52 25.77
N PRO A 125 7.99 -3.25 24.51
CA PRO A 125 7.21 -3.70 23.35
C PRO A 125 7.13 -5.21 23.20
N TRP A 126 8.13 -5.95 23.69
CA TRP A 126 8.09 -7.41 23.67
C TRP A 126 7.06 -7.95 24.65
N ILE A 127 7.02 -7.38 25.86
CA ILE A 127 6.06 -7.78 26.90
C ILE A 127 4.63 -7.46 26.46
N THR A 128 4.38 -6.21 26.03
CA THR A 128 3.05 -5.81 25.55
C THR A 128 2.68 -6.55 24.28
N GLY A 129 3.66 -6.83 23.42
CA GLY A 129 3.50 -7.60 22.20
C GLY A 129 3.00 -9.02 22.44
N ILE A 130 3.49 -9.71 23.48
CA ILE A 130 2.98 -11.04 23.87
C ILE A 130 1.51 -10.97 24.26
N ILE A 131 1.10 -9.92 24.98
CA ILE A 131 -0.29 -9.73 25.42
C ILE A 131 -1.21 -9.44 24.23
N LEU A 132 -0.72 -8.69 23.25
CA LEU A 132 -1.47 -8.32 22.04
C LEU A 132 -1.48 -9.41 20.97
N THR A 133 -0.51 -10.34 21.00
CA THR A 133 -0.42 -11.40 19.98
C THR A 133 -1.70 -12.22 19.98
N PRO A 134 -2.45 -12.25 18.86
CA PRO A 134 -3.69 -13.01 18.79
C PRO A 134 -3.41 -14.49 19.01
N THR A 135 -4.12 -15.11 19.96
CA THR A 135 -4.16 -16.57 20.04
C THR A 135 -4.98 -17.09 18.87
N PRO A 136 -4.45 -18.02 18.05
CA PRO A 136 -5.23 -18.61 16.97
C PRO A 136 -6.49 -19.26 17.54
N GLN A 137 -7.67 -18.68 17.26
CA GLN A 137 -8.93 -19.35 17.56
C GLN A 137 -9.04 -20.53 16.59
N ALA A 138 -9.05 -21.75 17.14
CA ALA A 138 -9.18 -22.99 16.37
C ALA A 138 -10.56 -23.16 15.70
N ASP A 139 -11.52 -22.31 16.03
CA ASP A 139 -12.89 -22.36 15.53
C ASP A 139 -13.11 -21.29 14.45
N ILE A 140 -12.38 -21.43 13.34
CA ILE A 140 -12.57 -20.63 12.13
C ILE A 140 -13.67 -21.34 11.35
N GLY A 141 -14.88 -20.78 11.28
CA GLY A 141 -16.10 -21.38 10.71
C GLY A 141 -15.95 -22.20 9.41
N LYS A 142 -16.52 -21.75 8.30
CA LYS A 142 -16.26 -22.39 7.00
C LYS A 142 -14.86 -22.01 6.56
N LYS A 143 -13.99 -23.00 6.29
CA LYS A 143 -12.72 -22.77 5.58
C LYS A 143 -13.05 -22.29 4.17
N MET A 144 -12.34 -21.26 3.72
CA MET A 144 -12.43 -20.73 2.37
C MET A 144 -11.12 -21.02 1.65
N ASP A 145 -11.22 -21.71 0.52
CA ASP A 145 -10.07 -22.00 -0.33
C ASP A 145 -9.85 -20.84 -1.31
N ILE A 146 -8.65 -20.27 -1.26
CA ILE A 146 -8.27 -19.06 -2.00
C ILE A 146 -7.04 -19.37 -2.87
N THR A 147 -7.12 -19.04 -4.16
CA THR A 147 -5.98 -19.14 -5.09
C THR A 147 -5.56 -17.76 -5.59
N LEU A 148 -4.28 -17.44 -5.43
CA LEU A 148 -3.66 -16.21 -5.95
C LEU A 148 -2.91 -16.50 -7.26
N ILE A 149 -3.23 -15.78 -8.33
CA ILE A 149 -2.60 -15.97 -9.64
C ILE A 149 -1.50 -14.93 -9.87
N GLN A 150 -0.30 -15.39 -10.20
CA GLN A 150 0.83 -14.53 -10.52
C GLN A 150 1.38 -14.89 -11.91
N PRO A 151 0.88 -14.22 -12.99
CA PRO A 151 1.22 -14.60 -14.36
C PRO A 151 2.63 -14.18 -14.80
N ASN A 152 3.35 -13.42 -13.96
CA ASN A 152 4.72 -12.94 -14.22
C ASN A 152 4.89 -12.25 -15.59
N ILE A 153 3.91 -11.41 -15.97
CA ILE A 153 3.90 -10.74 -17.28
C ILE A 153 4.81 -9.51 -17.25
N HIS A 154 5.76 -9.45 -18.18
CA HIS A 154 6.64 -8.29 -18.29
C HIS A 154 5.88 -7.06 -18.82
N LEU A 155 6.16 -5.87 -18.27
CA LEU A 155 5.43 -4.63 -18.60
C LEU A 155 5.44 -4.30 -20.10
N SER A 156 6.53 -4.61 -20.81
CA SER A 156 6.67 -4.40 -22.27
C SER A 156 5.81 -5.35 -23.11
N GLN A 157 5.38 -6.49 -22.56
CA GLN A 157 4.52 -7.46 -23.23
C GLN A 157 3.04 -7.09 -23.05
N LYS A 158 2.69 -6.53 -21.88
CA LYS A 158 1.31 -6.19 -21.47
C LYS A 158 0.53 -5.31 -22.46
N TRP A 159 1.23 -4.49 -23.24
CA TRP A 159 0.61 -3.48 -24.13
C TRP A 159 0.83 -3.74 -25.62
N LYS A 160 1.25 -4.95 -26.01
CA LYS A 160 1.41 -5.30 -27.44
C LYS A 160 0.03 -5.55 -28.09
N PRO A 161 -0.13 -5.26 -29.39
CA PRO A 161 -1.32 -5.70 -30.13
C PRO A 161 -1.50 -7.22 -30.00
N GLY A 162 -2.72 -7.68 -29.71
CA GLY A 162 -3.03 -9.11 -29.48
C GLY A 162 -2.75 -9.63 -28.06
N ALA A 163 -1.98 -8.92 -27.24
CA ALA A 163 -1.57 -9.37 -25.91
C ALA A 163 -2.74 -9.58 -24.93
N VAL A 164 -3.89 -8.94 -25.17
CA VAL A 164 -5.09 -9.11 -24.32
C VAL A 164 -5.54 -10.56 -24.31
N HIS A 165 -5.62 -11.21 -25.48
CA HIS A 165 -6.09 -12.59 -25.55
C HIS A 165 -5.13 -13.55 -24.83
N GLU A 166 -3.84 -13.48 -25.18
CA GLU A 166 -2.78 -14.30 -24.56
C GLU A 166 -2.70 -14.10 -23.04
N ASN A 167 -2.91 -12.87 -22.56
CA ASN A 167 -2.91 -12.55 -21.14
C ASN A 167 -4.11 -13.19 -20.41
N ILE A 168 -5.32 -13.06 -20.97
CA ILE A 168 -6.51 -13.71 -20.39
C ILE A 168 -6.38 -15.23 -20.44
N GLU A 169 -5.89 -15.79 -21.55
CA GLU A 169 -5.64 -17.22 -21.69
C GLU A 169 -4.66 -17.73 -20.63
N SER A 170 -3.55 -17.01 -20.42
CA SER A 170 -2.55 -17.34 -19.39
C SER A 170 -3.15 -17.29 -17.98
N LEU A 171 -3.92 -16.25 -17.67
CA LEU A 171 -4.60 -16.12 -16.38
C LEU A 171 -5.59 -17.27 -16.14
N ILE A 172 -6.41 -17.62 -17.13
CA ILE A 172 -7.36 -18.75 -17.06
C ILE A 172 -6.59 -20.06 -16.90
N THR A 173 -5.55 -20.30 -17.70
CA THR A 173 -4.75 -21.53 -17.66
C THR A 173 -4.12 -21.73 -16.28
N LEU A 174 -3.59 -20.67 -15.66
CA LEU A 174 -3.04 -20.71 -14.31
C LEU A 174 -4.11 -20.91 -13.23
N SER A 175 -5.35 -20.48 -13.48
CA SER A 175 -6.48 -20.62 -12.55
C SER A 175 -7.10 -22.02 -12.60
N LYS A 176 -7.08 -22.65 -13.77
CA LYS A 176 -7.81 -23.90 -14.05
C LYS A 176 -7.54 -25.04 -13.07
N PRO A 177 -6.29 -25.36 -12.67
CA PRO A 177 -6.05 -26.42 -11.70
C PRO A 177 -6.72 -26.19 -10.34
N ALA A 178 -6.88 -24.94 -9.91
CA ALA A 178 -7.57 -24.63 -8.66
C ALA A 178 -9.10 -24.68 -8.82
N ILE A 179 -9.60 -24.20 -9.96
CA ILE A 179 -11.03 -24.23 -10.30
C ILE A 179 -11.52 -25.68 -10.41
N ASP A 180 -10.78 -26.53 -11.12
CA ASP A 180 -11.08 -27.96 -11.26
C ASP A 180 -11.08 -28.71 -9.91
N ASN A 181 -10.36 -28.19 -8.90
CA ASN A 181 -10.33 -28.71 -7.54
C ASN A 181 -11.40 -28.09 -6.61
N GLY A 182 -12.28 -27.23 -7.13
CA GLY A 182 -13.38 -26.63 -6.38
C GLY A 182 -12.99 -25.48 -5.46
N VAL A 183 -12.01 -24.64 -5.86
CA VAL A 183 -11.65 -23.43 -5.09
C VAL A 183 -12.83 -22.46 -4.95
N ASP A 184 -12.96 -21.78 -3.80
CA ASP A 184 -14.06 -20.83 -3.61
C ASP A 184 -13.82 -19.50 -4.34
N ILE A 185 -12.56 -19.02 -4.35
CA ILE A 185 -12.18 -17.76 -4.98
C ILE A 185 -10.80 -17.82 -5.63
N VAL A 186 -10.73 -17.30 -6.85
CA VAL A 186 -9.51 -16.99 -7.57
C VAL A 186 -9.28 -15.49 -7.50
N ILE A 187 -8.04 -15.06 -7.26
CA ILE A 187 -7.65 -13.65 -7.22
C ILE A 187 -6.62 -13.38 -8.32
N TRP A 188 -6.98 -12.46 -9.21
CA TRP A 188 -6.09 -11.92 -10.23
C TRP A 188 -5.50 -10.57 -9.80
N PRO A 189 -4.27 -10.24 -10.24
CA PRO A 189 -3.53 -9.07 -9.77
C PRO A 189 -4.12 -7.75 -10.28
N GLU A 190 -3.48 -6.64 -9.87
CA GLU A 190 -3.84 -5.29 -10.30
C GLU A 190 -3.78 -5.13 -11.84
N SER A 191 -4.84 -4.55 -12.41
CA SER A 191 -4.97 -4.36 -13.86
C SER A 191 -4.66 -5.65 -14.64
N ALA A 192 -5.12 -6.81 -14.14
CA ALA A 192 -4.83 -8.12 -14.70
C ALA A 192 -5.30 -8.24 -16.14
N THR A 193 -6.48 -7.73 -16.48
CA THR A 193 -7.06 -7.88 -17.82
C THR A 193 -6.31 -7.08 -18.88
N SER A 194 -5.68 -5.95 -18.50
CA SER A 194 -5.02 -5.01 -19.42
C SER A 194 -5.96 -4.35 -20.46
N PHE A 195 -7.28 -4.48 -20.29
CA PHE A 195 -8.30 -3.79 -21.08
C PHE A 195 -9.56 -3.56 -20.24
N TYR A 196 -10.43 -2.66 -20.71
CA TYR A 196 -11.68 -2.28 -20.05
C TYR A 196 -12.72 -3.41 -20.12
N LEU A 197 -12.61 -4.40 -19.24
CA LEU A 197 -13.38 -5.65 -19.25
C LEU A 197 -14.90 -5.44 -19.27
N LEU A 198 -15.37 -4.41 -18.56
CA LEU A 198 -16.80 -4.15 -18.36
C LEU A 198 -17.36 -3.15 -19.38
N GLN A 199 -16.53 -2.65 -20.31
CA GLN A 199 -16.93 -1.67 -21.31
C GLN A 199 -16.80 -2.24 -22.72
N GLY A 200 -17.83 -2.02 -23.53
CA GLY A 200 -17.85 -2.46 -24.93
C GLY A 200 -18.26 -3.93 -25.07
N ASN A 201 -17.48 -4.71 -25.83
CA ASN A 201 -17.79 -6.10 -26.12
C ASN A 201 -17.52 -7.02 -24.92
N GLN A 202 -18.54 -7.78 -24.51
CA GLN A 202 -18.49 -8.70 -23.38
C GLN A 202 -17.84 -10.06 -23.68
N TYR A 203 -17.25 -10.27 -24.86
CA TYR A 203 -16.65 -11.55 -25.26
C TYR A 203 -15.70 -12.13 -24.19
N TYR A 204 -14.71 -11.36 -23.74
CA TYR A 204 -13.75 -11.80 -22.73
C TYR A 204 -14.38 -11.99 -21.36
N LEU A 205 -15.34 -11.14 -20.96
CA LEU A 205 -16.07 -11.33 -19.71
C LEU A 205 -16.81 -12.67 -19.72
N LYS A 206 -17.53 -12.97 -20.80
CA LYS A 206 -18.25 -14.25 -20.95
C LYS A 206 -17.31 -15.45 -21.01
N TRP A 207 -16.16 -15.32 -21.67
CA TRP A 207 -15.14 -16.37 -21.68
C TRP A 207 -14.59 -16.64 -20.28
N ILE A 208 -14.28 -15.59 -19.53
CA ILE A 208 -13.85 -15.74 -18.13
C ILE A 208 -14.96 -16.42 -17.32
N GLN A 209 -16.20 -15.93 -17.42
CA GLN A 209 -17.35 -16.50 -16.69
C GLN A 209 -17.61 -17.96 -17.03
N SER A 210 -17.37 -18.41 -18.27
CA SER A 210 -17.54 -19.81 -18.67
C SER A 210 -16.47 -20.75 -18.11
N GLU A 211 -15.34 -20.23 -17.62
CA GLU A 211 -14.24 -21.02 -17.07
C GLU A 211 -14.21 -21.00 -15.52
N LEU A 212 -15.19 -20.39 -14.86
CA LEU A 212 -15.19 -20.26 -13.39
C LEU A 212 -15.83 -21.44 -12.65
N ASP A 213 -16.60 -22.30 -13.32
CA ASP A 213 -17.44 -23.32 -12.67
C ASP A 213 -18.23 -22.73 -11.48
N ASP A 214 -18.12 -23.28 -10.26
CA ASP A 214 -18.75 -22.71 -9.07
C ASP A 214 -17.88 -21.66 -8.34
N SER A 215 -16.67 -21.39 -8.85
CA SER A 215 -15.71 -20.46 -8.27
C SER A 215 -16.08 -19.00 -8.55
N LYS A 216 -15.54 -18.08 -7.73
CA LYS A 216 -15.61 -16.64 -8.00
C LYS A 216 -14.25 -16.07 -8.37
N LEU A 217 -14.22 -14.98 -9.13
CA LEU A 217 -13.01 -14.26 -9.50
C LEU A 217 -13.01 -12.85 -8.92
N LEU A 218 -12.03 -12.51 -8.10
CA LEU A 218 -11.70 -11.13 -7.75
C LEU A 218 -10.57 -10.66 -8.65
N SER A 219 -10.81 -9.63 -9.48
CA SER A 219 -9.79 -9.14 -10.42
C SER A 219 -9.61 -7.64 -10.34
N GLY A 220 -8.34 -7.20 -10.38
CA GLY A 220 -8.00 -5.84 -10.72
C GLY A 220 -8.26 -5.57 -12.21
N ILE A 221 -9.00 -4.51 -12.53
CA ILE A 221 -9.35 -4.10 -13.89
C ILE A 221 -9.20 -2.59 -14.07
N PRO A 222 -8.83 -2.12 -15.27
CA PRO A 222 -9.05 -0.72 -15.62
C PRO A 222 -10.56 -0.52 -15.87
N TYR A 223 -11.09 0.60 -15.42
CA TYR A 223 -12.52 0.94 -15.53
C TYR A 223 -12.67 2.40 -15.97
N TYR A 224 -13.74 2.73 -16.70
CA TYR A 224 -14.09 4.13 -16.94
C TYR A 224 -15.59 4.39 -16.88
N THR A 225 -15.94 5.62 -16.53
CA THR A 225 -17.32 6.14 -16.59
C THR A 225 -17.39 7.37 -17.48
N GLY A 226 -18.59 7.71 -17.95
CA GLY A 226 -18.83 8.86 -18.84
C GLY A 226 -18.53 8.59 -20.31
N GLU A 227 -18.81 9.60 -21.14
CA GLU A 227 -18.70 9.50 -22.60
C GLU A 227 -17.66 10.47 -23.16
N LYS A 228 -16.96 10.03 -24.21
CA LYS A 228 -15.99 10.81 -25.00
C LYS A 228 -15.00 11.59 -24.11
N GLU A 229 -15.06 12.91 -24.14
CA GLU A 229 -14.14 13.82 -23.46
C GLU A 229 -14.38 13.93 -21.94
N LYS A 230 -15.54 13.49 -21.45
CA LYS A 230 -15.87 13.50 -20.02
C LYS A 230 -15.55 12.18 -19.32
N ARG A 231 -14.75 11.32 -19.96
CA ARG A 231 -14.36 10.02 -19.39
C ARG A 231 -13.51 10.20 -18.14
N LYS A 232 -13.90 9.51 -17.07
CA LYS A 232 -13.10 9.35 -15.87
C LYS A 232 -12.55 7.93 -15.86
N PHE A 233 -11.24 7.80 -15.73
CA PHE A 233 -10.55 6.51 -15.70
C PHE A 233 -10.24 6.13 -14.25
N PHE A 234 -10.39 4.85 -13.92
CA PHE A 234 -10.16 4.31 -12.59
C PHE A 234 -9.32 3.03 -12.68
N ASN A 235 -8.53 2.83 -11.64
CA ASN A 235 -7.94 1.53 -11.33
C ASN A 235 -8.87 0.87 -10.29
N SER A 236 -9.38 -0.30 -10.61
CA SER A 236 -10.56 -0.83 -9.95
C SER A 236 -10.44 -2.30 -9.63
N VAL A 237 -11.22 -2.77 -8.67
CA VAL A 237 -11.38 -4.18 -8.33
C VAL A 237 -12.84 -4.58 -8.50
N VAL A 238 -13.08 -5.76 -9.06
CA VAL A 238 -14.42 -6.31 -9.26
C VAL A 238 -14.47 -7.79 -8.90
N LEU A 239 -15.61 -8.24 -8.36
CA LEU A 239 -15.91 -9.64 -8.14
C LEU A 239 -16.83 -10.14 -9.26
N ILE A 240 -16.39 -11.19 -9.95
CA ILE A 240 -17.07 -11.81 -11.09
C ILE A 240 -17.49 -13.21 -10.65
N SER A 241 -18.76 -13.54 -10.91
CA SER A 241 -19.34 -14.88 -10.78
C SER A 241 -19.77 -15.36 -12.17
N THR A 242 -20.13 -16.63 -12.32
CA THR A 242 -20.57 -17.22 -13.59
C THR A 242 -21.69 -16.47 -14.31
N ASP A 243 -22.60 -15.86 -13.55
CA ASP A 243 -23.81 -15.22 -14.08
C ASP A 243 -23.89 -13.72 -13.81
N SER A 244 -22.98 -13.18 -13.00
CA SER A 244 -23.11 -11.84 -12.44
C SER A 244 -21.77 -11.17 -12.16
N VAL A 245 -21.80 -9.84 -12.12
CA VAL A 245 -20.66 -9.00 -11.77
C VAL A 245 -21.09 -8.10 -10.61
N SER A 246 -20.30 -8.06 -9.55
CA SER A 246 -20.59 -7.23 -8.38
C SER A 246 -20.44 -5.74 -8.71
N LYS A 247 -20.83 -4.90 -7.73
CA LYS A 247 -20.39 -3.50 -7.74
C LYS A 247 -18.87 -3.41 -7.67
N ILE A 248 -18.33 -2.35 -8.26
CA ILE A 248 -16.91 -2.11 -8.46
C ILE A 248 -16.36 -1.29 -7.30
N TYR A 249 -15.13 -1.60 -6.88
CA TYR A 249 -14.32 -0.74 -6.04
C TYR A 249 -13.36 0.09 -6.92
N ASN A 250 -13.25 1.39 -6.66
CA ASN A 250 -12.28 2.25 -7.33
C ASN A 250 -11.21 2.66 -6.31
N LYS A 251 -9.94 2.56 -6.70
CA LYS A 251 -8.79 2.87 -5.84
C LYS A 251 -8.91 4.29 -5.26
N LEU A 252 -8.90 4.37 -3.92
CA LEU A 252 -9.08 5.65 -3.20
C LEU A 252 -7.81 6.49 -3.21
N THR A 253 -6.68 5.90 -2.82
CA THR A 253 -5.39 6.57 -2.77
C THR A 253 -4.58 6.23 -4.01
N LEU A 254 -4.31 7.24 -4.83
CA LEU A 254 -3.54 7.11 -6.06
C LEU A 254 -2.07 7.46 -5.81
N VAL A 255 -1.17 6.77 -6.49
CA VAL A 255 0.27 7.06 -6.40
C VAL A 255 0.54 8.43 -7.04
N PRO A 256 1.04 9.43 -6.27
CA PRO A 256 1.36 10.74 -6.80
C PRO A 256 2.39 10.65 -7.93
N MET A 257 2.25 11.49 -8.95
CA MET A 257 3.06 11.56 -10.17
C MET A 257 2.95 10.33 -11.11
N ALA A 258 2.60 9.15 -10.61
CA ALA A 258 2.53 7.92 -11.40
C ALA A 258 1.11 7.61 -11.92
N GLU A 259 0.09 7.75 -11.06
CA GLU A 259 -1.33 7.51 -11.39
C GLU A 259 -2.13 8.81 -11.45
N HIS A 260 -1.68 9.85 -10.76
CA HIS A 260 -2.31 11.16 -10.71
C HIS A 260 -1.27 12.27 -10.54
N ILE A 261 -1.52 13.44 -11.13
CA ILE A 261 -0.69 14.63 -10.92
C ILE A 261 -1.27 15.47 -9.77
N PRO A 262 -0.62 15.51 -8.58
CA PRO A 262 -0.96 16.42 -7.49
C PRO A 262 -1.36 17.83 -7.95
N LEU A 263 -2.39 18.37 -7.29
CA LEU A 263 -2.96 19.71 -7.57
C LEU A 263 -3.57 19.89 -8.97
N SER A 264 -3.62 18.85 -9.82
CA SER A 264 -4.22 18.95 -11.16
C SER A 264 -5.74 19.15 -11.18
N GLY A 265 -6.42 18.90 -10.05
CA GLY A 265 -7.80 19.32 -9.84
C GLY A 265 -7.95 20.84 -9.69
N THR A 266 -6.97 21.50 -9.06
CA THR A 266 -6.95 22.96 -8.84
C THR A 266 -6.33 23.71 -10.03
N PHE A 267 -5.28 23.14 -10.62
CA PHE A 267 -4.58 23.67 -11.78
C PHE A 267 -4.65 22.68 -12.95
N PRO A 268 -5.70 22.76 -13.80
CA PRO A 268 -5.92 21.79 -14.87
C PRO A 268 -4.78 21.65 -15.87
N SER A 269 -3.97 22.70 -16.07
CA SER A 269 -2.78 22.67 -16.93
C SER A 269 -1.76 21.62 -16.51
N LEU A 270 -1.73 21.22 -15.23
CA LEU A 270 -0.85 20.17 -14.75
C LEU A 270 -1.19 18.79 -15.30
N LYS A 271 -2.41 18.56 -15.81
CA LYS A 271 -2.80 17.28 -16.44
C LYS A 271 -2.02 17.00 -17.72
N GLU A 272 -1.42 18.02 -18.33
CA GLU A 272 -0.55 17.87 -19.51
C GLU A 272 0.79 17.22 -19.17
N LEU A 273 1.20 17.25 -17.89
CA LEU A 273 2.40 16.57 -17.38
C LEU A 273 2.11 15.07 -17.23
N ASN A 274 2.03 14.34 -18.34
CA ASN A 274 1.80 12.90 -18.32
C ASN A 274 3.11 12.12 -18.08
N LEU A 275 3.50 11.98 -16.80
CA LEU A 275 4.75 11.34 -16.37
C LEU A 275 4.62 9.82 -16.12
N GLY A 276 3.43 9.22 -16.33
CA GLY A 276 3.14 7.85 -15.88
C GLY A 276 1.99 7.13 -16.59
N GLN A 277 1.27 6.28 -15.85
CA GLN A 277 0.11 5.52 -16.34
C GLN A 277 -1.17 6.34 -16.14
N ALA A 278 -1.58 7.09 -17.18
CA ALA A 278 -2.85 7.80 -17.24
C ALA A 278 -3.10 8.82 -16.09
N ASN A 279 -4.08 9.69 -16.27
CA ASN A 279 -4.60 10.55 -15.19
C ASN A 279 -5.82 9.85 -14.59
N PHE A 280 -5.58 8.90 -13.68
CA PHE A 280 -6.65 8.21 -12.98
C PHE A 280 -7.41 9.15 -12.04
N THR A 281 -8.65 8.78 -11.76
CA THR A 281 -9.56 9.46 -10.86
C THR A 281 -9.65 8.68 -9.55
N HIS A 282 -9.65 9.39 -8.43
CA HIS A 282 -9.84 8.80 -7.11
C HIS A 282 -11.24 8.18 -6.99
N GLY A 283 -11.34 7.02 -6.36
CA GLY A 283 -12.60 6.53 -5.82
C GLY A 283 -13.08 7.36 -4.63
N ASP A 284 -14.33 7.17 -4.25
CA ASP A 284 -15.04 7.91 -3.20
C ASP A 284 -15.64 7.02 -2.10
N GLU A 285 -15.72 5.71 -2.33
CA GLU A 285 -16.35 4.77 -1.41
C GLU A 285 -15.43 3.59 -1.06
N PHE A 286 -15.32 3.30 0.24
CA PHE A 286 -14.80 2.01 0.70
C PHE A 286 -15.72 0.88 0.26
N ARG A 287 -15.14 -0.26 -0.10
CA ARG A 287 -15.90 -1.41 -0.58
C ARG A 287 -15.50 -2.68 0.15
N MET A 288 -16.53 -3.33 0.69
CA MET A 288 -16.43 -4.70 1.17
C MET A 288 -17.06 -5.64 0.13
N PHE A 289 -16.39 -6.75 -0.13
CA PHE A 289 -16.88 -7.87 -0.90
C PHE A 289 -17.31 -8.99 0.05
N ASN A 290 -18.27 -9.81 -0.37
CA ASN A 290 -18.78 -10.91 0.45
C ASN A 290 -18.84 -12.20 -0.37
N ILE A 291 -18.22 -13.25 0.15
CA ILE A 291 -18.27 -14.60 -0.39
C ILE A 291 -18.54 -15.55 0.79
N GLN A 292 -19.61 -16.35 0.70
CA GLN A 292 -19.95 -17.36 1.72
C GLN A 292 -19.92 -16.84 3.17
N ASN A 293 -20.49 -15.65 3.42
CA ASN A 293 -20.48 -14.96 4.72
C ASN A 293 -19.10 -14.49 5.21
N THR A 294 -18.04 -14.65 4.42
CA THR A 294 -16.74 -14.03 4.67
C THR A 294 -16.69 -12.68 3.96
N THR A 295 -16.33 -11.64 4.70
CA THR A 295 -16.27 -10.27 4.19
C THR A 295 -14.82 -9.83 4.11
N PHE A 296 -14.41 -9.25 2.98
CA PHE A 296 -13.05 -8.74 2.78
C PHE A 296 -13.08 -7.36 2.11
N ALA A 297 -12.12 -6.52 2.49
CA ALA A 297 -11.87 -5.22 1.86
C ALA A 297 -10.97 -5.42 0.63
N ALA A 298 -11.16 -4.58 -0.39
CA ALA A 298 -10.22 -4.46 -1.51
C ALA A 298 -9.41 -3.17 -1.43
#